data_AF-A0A838J696-F1
#
_entry.id   AF-A0A838J696-F1
#
_cell.length_a   1.000
_cell.length_b   1.000
_cell.length_c   1.000
_cell.angle_alpha   90.00
_cell.angle_beta   90.00
_cell.angle_gamma   90.00
#
_symmetry.space_group_name_H-M   'P 1'
#
loop_
_entity.id
_entity.type
_entity.pdbx_description
1 polymer ?
#
loop_
_entity_poly.entity_id
_entity_poly.type
_entity_poly.pdbx_seq_one_letter_code
_entity_poly.pdbx_strand_id
1 'polypeptide(L)'
;MQTITPTKGLTRQLVGSIITFLAVSADTNGAFALFDARVAPQTGAPFHRHSDDEAFLVLEGTFQFRMEDKYLHLGSGEFIFIPKETRHTYLNSSADKE
;
A
#
# COMPACT_ATOMS: atom_id res chain seq x y z
N MET A 1 -18.20 17.27 -9.14
CA MET A 1 -17.54 17.06 -7.83
C MET A 1 -18.34 16.01 -7.10
N GLN A 2 -17.77 14.83 -6.87
CA GLN A 2 -18.44 13.73 -6.18
C GLN A 2 -17.72 13.49 -4.87
N THR A 3 -18.45 13.51 -3.76
CA THR A 3 -17.93 13.04 -2.48
C THR A 3 -18.06 11.53 -2.46
N ILE A 4 -16.94 10.82 -2.43
CA ILE A 4 -16.93 9.38 -2.18
C ILE A 4 -17.05 9.23 -0.66
N THR A 5 -18.18 8.69 -0.20
CA THR A 5 -18.21 8.17 1.17
C THR A 5 -17.44 6.86 1.12
N PRO A 6 -16.38 6.68 1.94
CA PRO A 6 -15.69 5.40 2.01
C PRO A 6 -16.71 4.29 2.08
N THR A 7 -16.54 3.22 1.29
CA THR A 7 -17.41 2.05 1.41
C THR A 7 -17.27 1.55 2.85
N LYS A 8 -18.19 1.98 3.70
CA LYS A 8 -18.06 1.82 5.15
C LYS A 8 -18.04 0.32 5.41
N GLY A 9 -16.88 -0.22 5.80
CA GLY A 9 -16.74 -1.61 6.21
C GLY A 9 -16.15 -2.60 5.20
N LEU A 10 -15.54 -2.17 4.09
CA LEU A 10 -14.69 -3.08 3.32
C LEU A 10 -13.28 -3.15 3.95
N THR A 11 -13.20 -3.69 5.16
CA THR A 11 -11.94 -4.06 5.79
C THR A 11 -11.66 -5.54 5.50
N ARG A 12 -10.43 -5.85 5.12
CA ARG A 12 -9.95 -7.21 4.86
C ARG A 12 -8.67 -7.47 5.64
N GLN A 13 -8.58 -8.65 6.24
CA GLN A 13 -7.33 -9.13 6.80
C GLN A 13 -6.65 -10.00 5.74
N LEU A 14 -5.41 -9.65 5.42
CA LEU A 14 -4.60 -10.36 4.45
C LEU A 14 -3.19 -10.47 5.01
N VAL A 15 -2.77 -11.70 5.37
CA VAL A 15 -1.38 -12.04 5.73
C VAL A 15 -0.73 -10.97 6.62
N GLY A 16 -1.15 -10.85 7.88
CA GLY A 16 -0.60 -9.87 8.82
C GLY A 16 -0.92 -8.40 8.53
N SER A 17 -1.71 -8.10 7.50
CA SER A 17 -2.14 -6.75 7.15
C SER A 17 -3.66 -6.58 7.33
N ILE A 18 -4.07 -5.43 7.82
CA ILE A 18 -5.46 -4.98 7.85
C ILE A 18 -5.60 -3.88 6.80
N ILE A 19 -6.36 -4.14 5.75
CA ILE A 19 -6.59 -3.22 4.64
C ILE A 19 -8.02 -2.70 4.71
N THR A 20 -8.19 -1.39 4.78
CA THR A 20 -9.49 -0.72 4.77
C THR A 20 -9.63 0.13 3.52
N PHE A 21 -10.56 -0.24 2.63
CA PHE A 21 -10.78 0.50 1.40
C PHE A 21 -11.53 1.81 1.66
N LEU A 22 -10.94 2.92 1.22
CA LEU A 22 -11.52 4.25 1.22
C LEU A 22 -12.25 4.56 -0.09
N ALA A 23 -11.82 3.94 -1.19
CA ALA A 23 -12.53 3.93 -2.46
C ALA A 23 -12.16 2.64 -3.20
N VAL A 24 -13.14 1.98 -3.80
CA VAL A 24 -12.88 0.91 -4.77
C VAL A 24 -12.97 1.45 -6.19
N SER A 25 -12.48 0.68 -7.17
CA SER A 25 -12.51 1.04 -8.60
C SER A 25 -13.92 1.48 -9.08
N ALA A 26 -14.98 0.84 -8.58
CA ALA A 26 -16.36 1.22 -8.90
C ALA A 26 -16.74 2.64 -8.42
N ASP A 27 -16.16 3.11 -7.31
CA ASP A 27 -16.42 4.45 -6.77
C ASP A 27 -15.74 5.56 -7.59
N THR A 28 -14.73 5.20 -8.39
CA THR A 28 -13.87 6.13 -9.13
C THR A 28 -14.01 6.00 -10.65
N ASN A 29 -15.07 5.32 -11.13
CA ASN A 29 -15.27 5.01 -12.55
C ASN A 29 -14.07 4.28 -13.19
N GLY A 30 -13.40 3.42 -12.44
CA GLY A 30 -12.24 2.67 -12.93
C GLY A 30 -10.91 3.40 -12.82
N ALA A 31 -10.86 4.61 -12.27
CA ALA A 31 -9.63 5.42 -12.27
C ALA A 31 -8.58 4.93 -11.27
N PHE A 32 -8.99 4.61 -10.04
CA PHE A 32 -8.09 4.10 -8.99
C PHE A 32 -8.85 3.41 -7.86
N ALA A 33 -8.15 2.66 -7.02
CA ALA A 33 -8.60 2.29 -5.68
C ALA A 33 -7.72 2.99 -4.65
N LEU A 34 -8.28 3.28 -3.48
CA LEU A 34 -7.55 3.88 -2.36
C LEU A 34 -7.86 3.09 -1.09
N PHE A 35 -6.83 2.75 -0.34
CA PHE A 35 -6.98 2.01 0.90
C PHE A 35 -5.95 2.45 1.95
N ASP A 36 -6.36 2.35 3.21
CA ASP A 36 -5.48 2.40 4.39
C ASP A 36 -4.99 0.99 4.68
N ALA A 37 -3.68 0.79 4.78
CA ALA A 37 -3.08 -0.50 5.07
C ALA A 37 -2.27 -0.43 6.37
N ARG A 38 -2.69 -1.20 7.38
CA ARG A 38 -1.93 -1.44 8.60
C ARG A 38 -1.24 -2.78 8.49
N VAL A 39 0.07 -2.74 8.25
CA VAL A 39 0.89 -3.93 8.00
C VAL A 39 1.62 -4.27 9.30
N ALA A 40 1.55 -5.50 9.77
CA ALA A 40 2.32 -5.93 10.94
C ALA A 40 3.84 -5.82 10.69
N PRO A 41 4.67 -5.69 11.73
CA PRO A 41 6.13 -5.75 11.58
C PRO A 41 6.57 -7.03 10.84
N GLN A 42 7.66 -6.92 10.08
CA GLN A 42 8.25 -8.01 9.31
C GLN A 42 7.29 -8.68 8.30
N THR A 43 6.20 -7.99 7.97
CA THR A 43 5.19 -8.42 7.00
C THR A 43 5.24 -7.52 5.77
N GLY A 44 4.93 -8.09 4.61
CA GLY A 44 5.06 -7.41 3.34
C GLY A 44 4.36 -8.14 2.21
N ALA A 45 4.34 -7.51 1.03
CA ALA A 45 3.85 -8.15 -0.18
C ALA A 45 4.94 -9.05 -0.81
N PRO A 46 4.58 -10.16 -1.49
CA PRO A 46 5.52 -10.89 -2.33
C PRO A 46 6.16 -9.99 -3.39
N PHE A 47 7.29 -10.41 -3.98
CA PHE A 47 7.85 -9.71 -5.14
C PHE A 47 6.98 -9.96 -6.38
N HIS A 48 6.29 -8.93 -6.87
CA HIS A 48 5.25 -9.05 -7.90
C HIS A 48 5.21 -7.82 -8.83
N ARG A 49 4.31 -7.84 -9.81
CA ARG A 49 4.01 -6.69 -10.70
C ARG A 49 2.53 -6.72 -11.07
N HIS A 50 1.99 -5.57 -11.45
CA HIS A 50 0.64 -5.42 -12.00
C HIS A 50 0.63 -4.46 -13.19
N SER A 51 -0.45 -4.49 -13.96
CA SER A 51 -0.66 -3.63 -15.15
C SER A 51 -1.14 -2.21 -14.82
N ASP A 52 -1.39 -1.94 -13.54
CA ASP A 52 -1.81 -0.66 -13.00
C ASP A 52 -0.62 0.10 -12.40
N ASP A 53 -0.73 1.41 -12.20
CA ASP A 53 0.26 2.13 -11.38
C ASP A 53 -0.08 1.96 -9.89
N GLU A 54 0.92 1.93 -9.01
CA GLU A 54 0.71 1.87 -7.56
C GLU A 54 1.52 2.95 -6.84
N ALA A 55 0.99 3.44 -5.72
CA ALA A 55 1.67 4.45 -4.94
C ALA A 55 1.43 4.24 -3.44
N PHE A 56 2.45 4.56 -2.64
CA PHE A 56 2.39 4.47 -1.19
C PHE A 56 2.80 5.80 -0.58
N LEU A 57 1.99 6.28 0.36
CA LEU A 57 2.37 7.30 1.33
C LEU A 57 2.49 6.60 2.68
N VAL A 58 3.69 6.61 3.26
CA VAL A 58 3.89 6.02 4.59
C VAL A 58 3.30 6.98 5.62
N LEU A 59 2.22 6.56 6.29
CA LEU A 59 1.61 7.36 7.34
C LEU A 59 2.37 7.23 8.67
N GLU A 60 2.74 6.00 9.04
CA GLU A 60 3.46 5.70 10.27
C GLU A 60 4.43 4.52 10.07
N GLY A 61 5.48 4.46 10.90
CA GLY A 61 6.47 3.37 10.86
C GLY A 61 7.56 3.58 9.81
N THR A 62 8.22 2.48 9.45
CA THR A 62 9.28 2.45 8.44
C THR A 62 9.14 1.21 7.56
N PHE A 63 9.27 1.41 6.25
CA PHE A 63 9.12 0.38 5.24
C PHE A 63 10.37 0.32 4.37
N GLN A 64 10.78 -0.91 4.02
CA GLN A 64 11.72 -1.15 2.95
C GLN A 64 10.94 -1.50 1.68
N PHE A 65 11.19 -0.75 0.61
CA PHE A 65 10.71 -1.06 -0.72
C PHE A 65 11.84 -1.64 -1.55
N ARG A 66 11.50 -2.59 -2.42
CA ARG A 66 12.36 -3.01 -3.51
C ARG A 66 11.63 -2.77 -4.82
N MET A 67 12.25 -2.04 -5.74
CA MET A 67 11.79 -1.84 -7.11
C MET A 67 12.88 -2.32 -8.06
N GLU A 68 12.57 -3.36 -8.83
CA GLU A 68 13.56 -4.10 -9.62
C GLU A 68 14.78 -4.50 -8.77
N ASP A 69 15.94 -3.87 -9.00
CA ASP A 69 17.19 -4.13 -8.29
C ASP A 69 17.56 -3.03 -7.27
N LYS A 70 16.66 -2.06 -7.04
CA LYS A 70 16.88 -0.94 -6.12
C LYS A 70 16.11 -1.15 -4.83
N TYR A 71 16.76 -0.85 -3.71
CA TYR A 71 16.17 -0.85 -2.39
C TYR A 71 16.07 0.58 -1.85
N LEU A 72 14.93 0.90 -1.24
CA LEU A 72 14.61 2.21 -0.68
C LEU A 72 14.03 2.00 0.71
N HIS A 73 14.35 2.88 1.66
CA HIS A 73 13.71 2.90 2.97
C HIS A 73 12.88 4.18 3.05
N LEU A 74 11.61 4.03 3.40
CA LEU A 74 10.67 5.13 3.56
C LEU A 74 10.14 5.14 5.00
N GLY A 75 10.19 6.31 5.64
CA GLY A 75 9.56 6.62 6.91
C GLY A 75 8.28 7.45 6.74
N SER A 76 7.66 7.81 7.86
CA SER A 76 6.45 8.63 7.90
C SER A 76 6.57 9.93 7.08
N GLY A 77 5.57 10.22 6.26
CA GLY A 77 5.50 11.39 5.39
C GLY A 77 6.16 11.20 4.02
N GLU A 78 6.91 10.12 3.82
CA GLU A 78 7.57 9.84 2.54
C GLU A 78 6.65 9.08 1.58
N PHE A 79 6.80 9.37 0.29
CA PHE A 79 5.95 8.89 -0.78
C PHE A 79 6.79 8.17 -1.85
N ILE A 80 6.23 7.10 -2.40
CA ILE A 80 6.79 6.39 -3.54
C ILE A 80 5.70 6.13 -4.58
N PHE A 81 6.06 6.37 -5.84
CA PHE A 81 5.26 6.02 -7.00
C PHE A 81 5.94 4.88 -7.76
N ILE A 82 5.17 3.85 -8.09
CA ILE A 82 5.60 2.65 -8.76
C ILE A 82 4.86 2.58 -10.10
N PRO A 83 5.54 2.81 -11.23
CA PRO A 83 4.93 2.69 -12.54
C PRO A 83 4.47 1.26 -12.81
N LYS A 84 3.39 1.11 -13.57
CA LYS A 84 2.90 -0.17 -14.07
C LYS A 84 3.99 -1.01 -14.73
N GLU A 85 3.82 -2.33 -14.67
CA GLU A 85 4.77 -3.33 -15.15
C GLU A 85 6.13 -3.37 -14.42
N THR A 86 6.35 -2.51 -13.42
CA THR A 86 7.56 -2.55 -12.58
C THR A 86 7.42 -3.63 -11.51
N ARG A 87 8.42 -4.51 -11.38
CA ARG A 87 8.46 -5.48 -10.29
C ARG A 87 8.80 -4.81 -8.98
N HIS A 88 8.01 -5.05 -7.96
CA HIS A 88 8.19 -4.44 -6.66
C HIS A 88 7.71 -5.33 -5.49
N THR A 89 8.15 -4.95 -4.30
CA THR A 89 7.69 -5.46 -3.00
C THR A 89 7.89 -4.36 -1.96
N TYR A 90 7.19 -4.48 -0.84
CA TYR A 90 7.47 -3.75 0.38
C TYR A 90 7.53 -4.71 1.55
N LEU A 91 8.29 -4.33 2.57
CA LEU A 91 8.37 -4.96 3.88
C LEU A 91 8.18 -3.86 4.93
N ASN A 92 7.26 -4.06 5.88
CA ASN A 92 7.27 -3.26 7.10
C ASN A 92 8.51 -3.65 7.91
N SER A 93 9.55 -2.81 7.84
CA SER A 93 10.82 -3.03 8.50
C SER A 93 10.88 -2.42 9.91
N SER A 94 9.75 -1.94 10.43
CA SER A 94 9.65 -1.51 11.82
C SER A 94 9.96 -2.68 12.76
N ALA A 95 10.56 -2.39 13.91
CA ALA A 95 10.67 -3.38 14.98
C ALA A 95 9.29 -3.68 15.57
N ASP A 96 9.10 -4.89 16.10
CA ASP A 96 7.98 -5.16 17.00
C ASP A 96 8.02 -4.15 18.14
N LYS A 97 6.89 -3.48 18.41
CA LYS A 97 6.75 -2.77 19.68
C LYS A 97 6.65 -3.86 20.75
N GLU A 98 7.65 -3.94 21.62
CA GLU A 98 7.62 -4.76 22.84
C GLU A 98 6.34 -4.53 23.67
#